data_AF-D8FUU9-F1
#
_entry.id   AF-D8FUU9-F1
#
_cell.length_a   1.000
_cell.length_b   1.000
_cell.length_c   1.000
_cell.angle_alpha   90.00
_cell.angle_beta   90.00
_cell.angle_gamma   90.00
#
_symmetry.space_group_name_H-M   'P 1'
#
loop_
_entity.id
_entity.type
_entity.pdbx_description
1 polymer ?
#
loop_
_entity_poly.entity_id
_entity_poly.type
_entity_poly.pdbx_seq_one_letter_code
_entity_poly.pdbx_strand_id
1 'polypeptide(L)' 'MTVVSIGVQGAYTWESYETNLQKLKDWLEQHPEYEVVGPPRRLFYNSPMTPESIKMSEVQIAIALNFPQSPLM' A
#
# COMPACT_ATOMS: atom_id res chain seq x y z
N MET A 1 10.56 -8.68 -4.39
CA MET A 1 9.76 -7.48 -4.72
C MET A 1 9.54 -6.73 -3.43
N THR A 2 9.87 -5.45 -3.41
CA THR A 2 9.71 -4.58 -2.23
C THR A 2 8.38 -3.82 -2.34
N VAL A 3 7.70 -3.64 -1.22
CA VAL A 3 6.41 -2.93 -1.15
C VAL A 3 6.38 -2.01 0.05
N VAL A 4 5.67 -0.89 -0.06
CA VAL A 4 5.14 -0.19 1.11
C VAL A 4 3.75 -0.77 1.39
N SER A 5 3.46 -1.05 2.66
CA SER A 5 2.24 -1.76 3.06
C SER A 5 1.58 -1.12 4.28
N ILE A 6 0.26 -1.24 4.36
CA ILE A 6 -0.52 -0.85 5.53
C ILE A 6 -1.51 -1.97 5.89
N GLY A 7 -1.44 -2.45 7.12
CA GLY A 7 -2.40 -3.39 7.68
C GLY A 7 -3.72 -2.68 8.02
N VAL A 8 -4.84 -3.32 7.69
CA VAL A 8 -6.19 -2.76 7.84
C VAL A 8 -7.07 -3.78 8.55
N GLN A 9 -7.63 -3.38 9.69
CA GLN A 9 -8.67 -4.13 10.38
C GLN A 9 -10.05 -3.59 9.99
N GLY A 10 -11.01 -4.49 9.83
CA GLY A 10 -12.41 -4.18 9.52
C GLY A 10 -12.88 -4.74 8.17
N ALA A 11 -14.08 -4.33 7.78
CA ALA A 11 -14.75 -4.82 6.58
C ALA A 11 -13.94 -4.59 5.29
N TYR A 12 -14.12 -5.47 4.32
CA TYR A 12 -13.47 -5.41 3.00
C TYR A 12 -14.17 -4.44 2.05
N THR A 13 -14.50 -3.23 2.52
CA THR A 13 -15.19 -2.21 1.71
C THR A 13 -14.24 -1.50 0.75
N TRP A 14 -14.78 -0.97 -0.34
CA TRP A 14 -14.04 -0.14 -1.29
C TRP A 14 -13.53 1.16 -0.66
N GLU A 15 -14.35 1.84 0.13
CA GLU A 15 -13.98 3.05 0.86
C GLU A 15 -12.78 2.84 1.80
N SER A 16 -12.75 1.71 2.53
CA SER A 16 -11.62 1.33 3.38
C SER A 16 -10.35 1.12 2.56
N TYR A 17 -10.46 0.53 1.36
CA TYR A 17 -9.33 0.40 0.44
C TYR A 17 -8.82 1.76 -0.03
N GLU A 18 -9.70 2.64 -0.52
CA GLU A 18 -9.31 3.96 -1.04
C GLU A 18 -8.67 4.83 0.04
N THR A 19 -9.24 4.82 1.25
CA THR A 19 -8.72 5.58 2.39
C THR A 19 -7.29 5.16 2.75
N ASN A 20 -7.03 3.84 2.79
CA ASN A 20 -5.70 3.34 3.15
C ASN A 20 -4.72 3.40 1.98
N LEU A 21 -5.20 3.29 0.74
CA LEU A 21 -4.40 3.55 -0.45
C LEU A 21 -3.91 5.00 -0.48
N GLN A 22 -4.79 5.96 -0.16
CA GLN A 22 -4.41 7.37 -0.14
C GLN A 22 -3.33 7.64 0.91
N LYS A 23 -3.44 7.07 2.12
CA LYS A 23 -2.38 7.18 3.13
C LYS A 23 -1.00 6.70 2.64
N LEU A 24 -0.96 5.62 1.86
CA LEU A 24 0.29 5.14 1.27
C LEU A 24 0.83 6.10 0.22
N LYS A 25 -0.04 6.69 -0.60
CA LYS A 25 0.36 7.70 -1.60
C LYS A 25 0.91 8.96 -0.92
N ASP A 26 0.20 9.47 0.09
CA ASP A 26 0.62 10.65 0.86
C ASP A 26 1.97 10.41 1.56
N TRP A 27 2.21 9.18 2.02
CA TRP A 27 3.50 8.80 2.59
C TRP A 27 4.58 8.76 1.50
N LEU A 28 4.33 8.17 0.33
CA LEU A 28 5.29 8.10 -0.77
C LEU A 28 5.67 9.49 -1.33
N GLU A 29 4.75 10.44 -1.33
CA GLU A 29 5.05 11.84 -1.71
C GLU A 29 6.12 12.47 -0.81
N GLN A 30 6.23 12.02 0.43
CA GLN A 30 7.23 12.49 1.40
C GLN A 30 8.55 11.68 1.36
N HIS A 31 8.61 10.61 0.57
CA HIS A 31 9.76 9.69 0.50
C HIS A 31 10.23 9.51 -0.95
N PRO A 32 10.86 10.53 -1.56
CA PRO A 32 11.28 10.53 -2.96
C PRO A 32 12.39 9.52 -3.29
N GLU A 33 13.02 8.93 -2.26
CA GLU A 33 13.93 7.79 -2.39
C GLU A 33 13.23 6.50 -2.83
N TYR A 34 11.90 6.47 -2.89
CA TYR A 34 11.14 5.34 -3.39
C TYR A 34 10.36 5.70 -4.66
N GLU A 35 10.47 4.85 -5.68
CA GLU A 35 9.70 4.94 -6.91
C GLU A 35 8.61 3.87 -6.94
N VAL A 36 7.39 4.24 -7.37
CA VAL A 36 6.29 3.29 -7.59
C VAL A 36 6.51 2.51 -8.88
N VAL A 37 6.64 1.19 -8.79
CA VAL A 37 6.97 0.31 -9.92
C VAL A 37 5.86 -0.67 -10.28
N GLY A 38 4.66 -0.49 -9.74
CA GLY A 38 3.53 -1.35 -10.04
C GLY A 38 2.21 -0.88 -9.47
N PRO A 39 1.09 -1.49 -9.91
CA PRO A 39 -0.23 -1.13 -9.44
C PRO A 39 -0.41 -1.49 -7.96
N PRO A 40 -1.25 -0.74 -7.22
CA PRO A 40 -1.62 -1.12 -5.87
C PRO A 40 -2.37 -2.46 -5.82
N ARG A 41 -2.27 -3.16 -4.69
CA ARG A 41 -2.93 -4.44 -4.46
C ARG A 41 -3.55 -4.46 -3.07
N ARG A 42 -4.62 -5.24 -2.92
CA ARG A 42 -5.21 -5.55 -1.61
C ARG A 42 -5.17 -7.06 -1.37
N LEU A 43 -4.71 -7.47 -0.20
CA LEU A 43 -4.70 -8.85 0.26
C LEU A 43 -5.77 -9.04 1.32
N PHE A 44 -6.56 -10.10 1.19
CA PHE A 44 -7.63 -10.45 2.11
C PHE A 44 -7.27 -11.75 2.81
N TYR A 45 -7.15 -11.72 4.14
CA TYR A 45 -6.62 -12.86 4.89
C TYR A 45 -7.70 -13.76 5.50
N ASN A 46 -8.93 -13.27 5.62
CA ASN A 46 -9.99 -13.96 6.35
C ASN A 46 -11.06 -14.54 5.44
N SER A 47 -11.72 -15.57 5.96
CA SER A 47 -12.88 -16.22 5.32
C SER A 47 -14.05 -15.24 5.17
N PRO A 48 -14.93 -15.44 4.16
CA PRO A 48 -16.21 -14.73 4.08
C PRO A 48 -17.03 -14.81 5.37
N MET A 49 -16.89 -15.89 6.14
CA MET A 49 -17.63 -16.12 7.41
C MET A 49 -17.04 -15.39 8.62
N THR A 50 -15.84 -14.80 8.52
CA THR A 50 -15.27 -14.02 9.63
C THR A 50 -16.10 -12.76 9.86
N PRO A 51 -16.46 -12.40 11.11
CA PRO A 51 -17.16 -11.15 11.39
C PRO A 51 -16.39 -9.95 10.84
N GLU A 52 -17.10 -9.01 10.23
CA GLU A 52 -16.48 -7.91 9.49
C GLU A 52 -15.54 -7.05 10.32
N SER A 53 -15.90 -6.79 11.58
CA SER A 53 -15.12 -5.95 12.50
C SER A 53 -13.75 -6.52 12.86
N ILE A 54 -13.52 -7.82 12.66
CA ILE A 54 -12.26 -8.49 13.00
C ILE A 54 -11.51 -9.01 11.77
N LYS A 55 -12.02 -8.75 10.56
CA LYS A 55 -11.30 -9.07 9.33
C LYS A 55 -10.02 -8.25 9.26
N MET A 56 -8.99 -8.86 8.70
CA MET A 56 -7.68 -8.29 8.44
C MET A 56 -7.44 -8.30 6.93
N SER A 57 -6.95 -7.19 6.42
CA SER A 57 -6.49 -7.03 5.05
C SER A 57 -5.23 -6.18 5.03
N GLU A 58 -4.61 -6.11 3.87
CA GLU A 58 -3.45 -5.26 3.66
C GLU A 58 -3.57 -4.55 2.32
N VAL A 59 -3.21 -3.27 2.27
CA VAL A 59 -3.03 -2.53 1.02
C VAL A 59 -1.53 -2.36 0.78
N GLN A 60 -1.08 -2.63 -0.44
CA GLN A 60 0.33 -2.59 -0.83
C GLN A 60 0.53 -1.78 -2.11
N ILE A 61 1.64 -1.05 -2.21
CA ILE A 61 2.15 -0.46 -3.46
C ILE A 61 3.57 -1.00 -3.68
N ALA A 62 3.85 -1.52 -4.87
CA ALA A 62 5.19 -2.01 -5.22
C ALA A 62 6.16 -0.85 -5.45
N ILE A 63 7.33 -0.92 -4.82
CA ILE A 63 8.33 0.15 -4.85
C ILE A 63 9.74 -0.37 -5.16
N ALA A 64 10.58 0.52 -5.67
CA ALA A 64 12.02 0.34 -5.81
C ALA A 64 12.77 1.53 -5.18
N LEU A 65 14.04 1.34 -4.83
CA LEU A 65 14.91 2.45 -4.43
C LEU A 65 15.21 3.32 -5.66
N ASN A 66 14.90 4.60 -5.55
CA ASN A 66 15.29 5.61 -6.51
C ASN A 66 16.69 6.13 -6.15
N PHE A 67 17.69 5.79 -6.95
CA PHE A 67 19.01 6.39 -6.83
C PHE A 67 19.02 7.66 -7.69
N PRO A 68 19.14 8.86 -7.10
CA PRO A 68 19.25 10.06 -7.90
C PRO A 68 20.48 9.94 -8.81
N GLN A 69 20.25 10.01 -10.12
CA GLN A 69 21.32 10.06 -11.11
C GLN A 69 22.18 11.29 -10.80
N SER A 70 23.47 11.10 -10.53
CA SER A 70 24.39 12.23 -10.41
C SER A 70 24.35 13.05 -11.70
N PRO A 71 24.23 14.38 -11.65
CA PRO A 71 24.32 15.18 -12.85
C PRO A 71 25.70 14.96 -13.46
N LEU A 72 25.74 14.55 -14.73
CA LEU A 72 26.95 14.47 -15.53
C LEU A 72 27.63 15.86 -15.46
N MET A 73 28.82 15.91 -14.84
CA MET A 73 29.71 17.07 -14.89
C MET A 73 30.37 17.19 -16.26
#